data_AF-A0A7K0Q2A1-F1
#
_entry.id   AF-A0A7K0Q2A1-F1
#
_cell.length_a   1.000
_cell.length_b   1.000
_cell.length_c   1.000
_cell.angle_alpha   90.00
_cell.angle_beta   90.00
_cell.angle_gamma   90.00
#
_symmetry.space_group_name_H-M   'P 1'
#
loop_
_entity.id
_entity.type
_entity.pdbx_description
1 polymer ?
#
loop_
_entity_poly.entity_id
_entity_poly.type
_entity_poly.pdbx_seq_one_letter_code
_entity_poly.pdbx_strand_id
1 'polypeptide(L)'
;MPAARPGPLGALAAVVPRAPGRLARALRDRGLPAGHPGCQPVRSSTGDRVGGGVVEFVNWYVRRGRIDRRVFWLHYVLPTTLLTILAVGVDLSFGDTNLMAVAEGRETVLELGAATTVIGYLTILPTLSSQSARLHDLGRSAWWLLLNAVPLFGQLALLGICGFVPGQPVANRYGPPTTGPAVAGPAVAPDQPWVPGPADRAPDYPPSDWR
;
A
#
# COMPACT_ATOMS: atom_id res chain seq x y z
N MET A 1 -10.95 28.76 59.72
CA MET A 1 -11.69 27.69 60.43
C MET A 1 -13.10 27.65 59.84
N PRO A 2 -13.69 26.49 59.51
CA PRO A 2 -13.12 25.23 59.01
C PRO A 2 -13.81 24.81 57.67
N ALA A 3 -13.08 24.22 56.73
CA ALA A 3 -13.04 22.78 56.43
C ALA A 3 -14.21 22.23 55.59
N ALA A 4 -13.87 21.73 54.39
CA ALA A 4 -14.38 20.44 53.93
C ALA A 4 -13.26 19.73 53.17
N ARG A 5 -12.90 18.56 53.68
CA ARG A 5 -11.71 17.76 53.38
C ARG A 5 -11.80 17.00 52.06
N PRO A 6 -10.66 16.60 51.46
CA PRO A 6 -10.59 15.59 50.43
C PRO A 6 -10.44 14.16 51.01
N GLY A 7 -10.94 13.17 50.27
CA GLY A 7 -10.54 11.76 50.33
C GLY A 7 -11.71 10.75 50.35
N PRO A 8 -11.47 9.43 50.19
CA PRO A 8 -10.31 8.79 49.56
C PRO A 8 -10.69 7.53 48.71
N LEU A 9 -9.69 6.90 48.07
CA LEU A 9 -9.67 5.49 47.59
C LEU A 9 -10.49 5.15 46.32
N GLY A 10 -10.02 4.33 45.37
CA GLY A 10 -9.00 3.29 45.49
C GLY A 10 -8.21 3.07 44.20
N ALA A 11 -6.90 2.97 44.40
CA ALA A 11 -5.98 2.33 43.48
C ALA A 11 -6.35 0.84 43.35
N LEU A 12 -6.63 0.38 42.14
CA LEU A 12 -6.48 -1.03 41.79
C LEU A 12 -5.10 -1.20 41.17
N ALA A 13 -4.09 -1.19 42.04
CA ALA A 13 -2.77 -1.68 41.70
C ALA A 13 -2.90 -3.18 41.39
N ALA A 14 -2.39 -3.55 40.22
CA ALA A 14 -2.32 -4.92 39.76
C ALA A 14 -1.58 -5.81 40.79
N VAL A 15 -2.33 -6.71 41.45
CA VAL A 15 -1.73 -7.88 42.11
C VAL A 15 -1.45 -8.90 41.02
N VAL A 16 -0.28 -8.79 40.40
CA VAL A 16 0.28 -9.89 39.62
C VAL A 16 0.82 -10.91 40.63
N PRO A 17 0.35 -12.16 40.64
CA PRO A 17 0.88 -13.16 41.56
C PRO A 17 2.36 -13.41 41.26
N ARG A 18 3.22 -13.17 42.26
CA ARG A 18 4.63 -13.59 42.21
C ARG A 18 4.66 -15.12 42.11
N ALA A 19 5.04 -15.64 40.95
CA ALA A 19 5.32 -17.06 40.77
C ALA A 19 6.42 -17.51 41.76
N PRO A 20 6.26 -18.67 42.43
CA PRO A 20 7.17 -19.14 43.45
C PRO A 20 8.58 -19.40 42.89
N GLY A 21 9.61 -18.97 43.62
CA GLY A 21 11.03 -18.93 43.24
C GLY A 21 11.71 -20.26 42.89
N ARG A 22 10.96 -21.36 42.75
CA ARG A 22 11.49 -22.65 42.27
C ARG A 22 11.55 -22.76 40.75
N LEU A 23 10.69 -22.04 40.02
CA LEU A 23 10.64 -22.08 38.55
C LEU A 23 11.72 -21.20 37.88
N ALA A 24 12.16 -20.13 38.56
CA ALA A 24 13.22 -19.25 38.08
C ALA A 24 14.62 -19.90 38.12
N ARG A 25 14.81 -20.96 38.90
CA ARG A 25 16.09 -21.68 38.99
C ARG A 25 16.25 -22.68 37.85
N ALA A 26 15.16 -23.34 37.43
CA ALA A 26 15.16 -24.31 36.32
C ALA A 26 15.38 -23.66 34.93
N LEU A 27 15.04 -22.38 34.75
CA LEU A 27 15.27 -21.66 33.49
C LEU A 27 16.69 -21.09 33.36
N ARG A 28 17.48 -21.10 34.45
CA ARG A 28 18.87 -20.59 34.46
C ARG A 28 19.88 -21.62 33.93
N ASP A 29 19.55 -22.90 34.03
CA ASP A 29 20.43 -24.00 33.60
C ASP A 29 20.38 -24.30 32.09
N ARG A 30 19.51 -23.61 31.32
CA ARG A 30 19.36 -23.80 29.87
C ARG A 30 20.17 -22.83 28.99
N GLY A 31 21.11 -22.07 29.56
CA GLY A 31 22.07 -21.28 28.76
C GLY A 31 21.44 -20.26 27.79
N LEU A 32 20.20 -19.80 28.05
CA LEU A 32 19.60 -18.72 27.27
C LEU A 32 20.27 -17.40 27.69
N PRO A 33 20.89 -16.65 26.76
CA PRO A 33 21.51 -15.38 27.10
C PRO A 33 20.45 -14.44 27.66
N ALA A 34 20.74 -13.88 28.84
CA ALA A 34 19.97 -12.80 29.43
C ALA A 34 19.80 -11.69 28.39
N GLY A 35 18.55 -11.30 28.13
CA GLY A 35 18.22 -10.30 27.13
C GLY A 35 19.09 -9.05 27.27
N HIS A 36 19.61 -8.59 26.13
CA HIS A 36 20.35 -7.34 26.04
C HIS A 36 19.54 -6.20 26.70
N PRO A 37 20.16 -5.34 27.52
CA PRO A 37 19.49 -4.24 28.23
C PRO A 37 18.94 -3.11 27.34
N GLY A 38 18.76 -3.34 26.03
CA GLY A 38 18.30 -2.34 25.06
C GLY A 38 16.95 -2.63 24.40
N CYS A 39 16.36 -3.82 24.57
CA CYS A 39 15.09 -4.14 23.93
C CYS A 39 13.91 -3.63 24.77
N GLN A 40 13.64 -2.33 24.68
CA GLN A 40 12.34 -1.81 25.07
C GLN A 40 11.31 -2.29 24.04
N PRO A 41 10.14 -2.82 24.46
CA PRO A 41 9.04 -3.06 23.53
C PRO A 41 8.64 -1.71 22.94
N VAL A 42 8.67 -1.61 21.61
CA VAL A 42 8.18 -0.46 20.87
C VAL A 42 6.73 -0.23 21.31
N ARG A 43 6.53 0.79 22.15
CA ARG A 43 5.19 1.28 22.48
C ARG A 43 4.64 1.87 21.19
N SER A 44 3.63 1.24 20.60
CA SER A 44 2.80 1.89 19.60
C SER A 44 2.20 3.13 20.25
N SER A 45 2.66 4.30 19.82
CA SER A 45 2.16 5.59 20.27
C SER A 45 0.71 5.74 19.81
N THR A 46 -0.23 5.38 20.66
CA THR A 46 -1.68 5.62 20.51
C THR A 46 -2.02 7.11 20.72
N GLY A 47 -1.29 8.01 20.06
CA GLY A 47 -1.33 9.44 20.37
C GLY A 47 -0.99 10.32 19.19
N ASP A 48 -1.71 10.19 18.07
CA ASP A 48 -1.76 11.25 17.06
C ASP A 48 -3.04 11.18 16.21
N ARG A 49 -4.21 11.46 16.83
CA ARG A 49 -5.50 11.38 16.12
C ARG A 49 -5.89 12.66 15.36
N VAL A 50 -5.15 13.75 15.50
CA VAL A 50 -5.47 15.03 14.84
C VAL A 50 -4.55 15.31 13.65
N GLY A 51 -3.30 14.83 13.65
CA GLY A 51 -2.40 14.88 12.49
C GLY A 51 -2.60 13.75 11.46
N GLY A 52 -3.25 12.65 11.85
CA GLY A 52 -3.37 11.44 11.04
C GLY A 52 -4.16 11.61 9.74
N GLY A 53 -5.25 12.39 9.75
CA GLY A 53 -6.17 12.46 8.61
C GLY A 53 -5.55 13.01 7.32
N VAL A 54 -4.74 14.07 7.43
CA VAL A 54 -4.06 14.66 6.26
C VAL A 54 -2.96 13.74 5.75
N VAL A 55 -2.17 13.14 6.64
CA VAL A 55 -1.10 12.20 6.26
C VAL A 55 -1.68 10.94 5.63
N GLU A 56 -2.82 10.46 6.13
CA GLU A 56 -3.53 9.30 5.60
C GLU A 56 -4.14 9.60 4.22
N PHE A 57 -4.76 10.78 4.07
CA PHE A 57 -5.25 11.25 2.77
C PHE A 57 -4.11 11.38 1.75
N VAL A 58 -2.98 12.00 2.14
CA VAL A 58 -1.81 12.13 1.26
C VAL A 58 -1.23 10.77 0.90
N ASN A 59 -1.16 9.82 1.83
CA ASN A 59 -0.71 8.45 1.55
C ASN A 59 -1.69 7.64 0.69
N TRP A 60 -2.98 7.98 0.71
CA TRP A 60 -3.96 7.44 -0.20
C TRP A 60 -3.79 8.08 -1.60
N TYR A 61 -3.68 9.40 -1.67
CA TYR A 61 -3.61 10.18 -2.92
C TYR A 61 -2.28 10.03 -3.68
N VAL A 62 -1.17 10.10 -2.94
CA VAL A 62 0.20 9.89 -3.43
C VAL A 62 0.84 8.80 -2.57
N ARG A 63 0.59 7.57 -2.98
CA ARG A 63 1.12 6.38 -2.33
C ARG A 63 2.63 6.25 -2.54
N ARG A 64 3.32 5.88 -1.46
CA ARG A 64 4.72 5.46 -1.45
C ARG A 64 4.82 3.99 -1.06
N GLY A 65 5.76 3.27 -1.69
CA GLY A 65 6.05 1.87 -1.38
C GLY A 65 5.26 0.84 -2.18
N ARG A 66 5.25 -0.42 -1.71
CA ARG A 66 4.57 -1.57 -2.32
C ARG A 66 3.13 -1.68 -1.81
N ILE A 67 2.22 -2.18 -2.65
CA ILE A 67 0.83 -2.45 -2.25
C ILE A 67 0.37 -3.83 -2.66
N ASP A 68 -0.43 -4.46 -1.80
CA ASP A 68 -1.10 -5.72 -2.10
C ASP A 68 -2.23 -5.56 -3.10
N ARG A 69 -2.54 -6.66 -3.80
CA ARG A 69 -3.66 -6.75 -4.74
C ARG A 69 -5.00 -6.36 -4.08
N ARG A 70 -5.24 -6.80 -2.84
CA ARG A 70 -6.48 -6.45 -2.10
C ARG A 70 -6.61 -4.95 -1.88
N VAL A 71 -5.51 -4.29 -1.51
CA VAL A 71 -5.49 -2.83 -1.31
C VAL A 71 -5.72 -2.11 -2.62
N PHE A 72 -5.07 -2.54 -3.71
CA PHE A 72 -5.28 -1.98 -5.05
C PHE A 72 -6.75 -2.03 -5.48
N TRP A 73 -7.42 -3.18 -5.35
CA TRP A 73 -8.84 -3.29 -5.71
C TRP A 73 -9.76 -2.50 -4.78
N LEU A 74 -9.62 -2.67 -3.47
CA LEU A 74 -10.58 -2.14 -2.50
C LEU A 74 -10.41 -0.64 -2.22
N HIS A 75 -9.18 -0.12 -2.28
CA HIS A 75 -8.90 1.27 -1.90
C HIS A 75 -8.74 2.19 -3.11
N TYR A 76 -8.46 1.64 -4.30
CA TYR A 76 -8.23 2.44 -5.51
C TYR A 76 -9.27 2.13 -6.58
N VAL A 77 -9.26 0.93 -7.15
CA VAL A 77 -10.10 0.61 -8.32
C VAL A 77 -11.59 0.74 -8.01
N LEU A 78 -12.07 0.13 -6.93
CA LEU A 78 -13.48 0.15 -6.58
C LEU A 78 -13.98 1.57 -6.24
N PRO A 79 -13.33 2.34 -5.33
CA PRO A 79 -13.77 3.70 -5.02
C PRO A 79 -13.70 4.65 -6.22
N THR A 80 -12.64 4.60 -7.02
CA THR A 80 -12.50 5.48 -8.20
C THR A 80 -13.53 5.13 -9.28
N THR A 81 -13.76 3.84 -9.56
CA THR A 81 -14.79 3.40 -10.51
C THR A 81 -16.19 3.79 -10.04
N LEU A 82 -16.49 3.61 -8.75
CA LEU A 82 -17.77 4.00 -8.18
C LEU A 82 -17.98 5.52 -8.29
N LEU A 83 -16.96 6.32 -7.96
CA LEU A 83 -17.01 7.77 -8.07
C LEU A 83 -17.25 8.22 -9.51
N THR A 84 -16.60 7.58 -10.49
CA THR A 84 -16.82 7.85 -11.92
C THR A 84 -18.24 7.48 -12.35
N ILE A 85 -18.78 6.34 -11.92
CA ILE A 85 -20.17 5.94 -12.22
C ILE A 85 -21.16 6.96 -11.65
N LEU A 86 -20.94 7.41 -10.42
CA LEU A 86 -21.78 8.44 -9.79
C LEU A 86 -21.69 9.78 -10.54
N ALA A 87 -20.49 10.18 -10.98
CA ALA A 87 -20.29 11.40 -11.76
C ALA A 87 -21.04 11.35 -13.10
N VAL A 88 -20.97 10.23 -13.82
CA VAL A 88 -21.74 10.01 -15.06
C VAL A 88 -23.23 10.06 -14.78
N GLY A 89 -23.71 9.47 -13.68
CA GLY A 89 -25.11 9.54 -13.28
C GLY A 89 -25.60 10.97 -13.01
N VAL A 90 -24.75 11.79 -12.40
CA VAL A 90 -25.00 13.23 -12.21
C VAL A 90 -25.11 13.93 -13.57
N ASP A 91 -24.12 13.76 -14.44
CA ASP A 91 -24.11 14.42 -15.76
C ASP A 91 -25.33 14.02 -16.61
N LEU A 92 -25.73 12.74 -16.57
CA LEU A 92 -26.96 12.25 -17.21
C LEU A 92 -28.22 12.89 -16.64
N SER A 93 -28.27 13.12 -15.32
CA SER A 93 -29.43 13.73 -14.66
C SER A 93 -29.58 15.21 -15.00
N PHE A 94 -28.46 15.92 -15.22
CA PHE A 94 -28.45 17.33 -15.61
C PHE A 94 -28.47 17.54 -17.14
N GLY A 95 -28.36 16.48 -17.93
CA GLY A 95 -28.28 16.56 -19.39
C GLY A 95 -26.97 17.17 -19.90
N ASP A 96 -25.90 17.14 -19.10
CA ASP A 96 -24.58 17.72 -19.39
C ASP A 96 -23.69 16.76 -20.19
N THR A 97 -24.23 15.62 -20.63
CA THR A 97 -23.54 14.65 -21.48
C THR A 97 -24.49 14.05 -22.51
N ASN A 98 -23.98 13.72 -23.69
CA ASN A 98 -24.70 13.06 -24.78
C ASN A 98 -24.52 11.53 -24.78
N LEU A 99 -24.06 10.92 -23.69
CA LEU A 99 -23.74 9.49 -23.59
C LEU A 99 -24.87 8.56 -24.12
N MET A 100 -26.14 8.88 -23.86
CA MET A 100 -27.27 8.08 -24.36
C MET A 100 -27.41 8.18 -25.87
N ALA A 101 -27.26 9.38 -26.44
CA ALA A 101 -27.29 9.58 -27.90
C ALA A 101 -26.14 8.83 -28.60
N VAL A 102 -24.96 8.79 -27.98
CA VAL A 102 -23.83 8.00 -28.48
C VAL A 102 -24.11 6.50 -28.37
N ALA A 103 -24.67 6.02 -27.25
CA ALA A 103 -25.02 4.62 -27.06
C ALA A 103 -26.10 4.13 -28.05
N GLU A 104 -27.02 5.02 -28.45
CA GLU A 104 -28.04 4.75 -29.46
C GLU A 104 -27.55 4.94 -30.91
N GLY A 105 -26.30 5.38 -31.10
CA GLY A 105 -25.70 5.61 -32.41
C GLY A 105 -26.19 6.87 -33.14
N ARG A 106 -26.82 7.81 -32.43
CA ARG A 106 -27.24 9.11 -32.97
C ARG A 106 -26.07 10.08 -33.09
N GLU A 107 -25.09 9.95 -32.21
CA GLU A 107 -23.87 10.76 -32.18
C GLU A 107 -22.63 9.86 -32.21
N THR A 108 -21.53 10.36 -32.78
CA THR A 108 -20.24 9.62 -32.85
C THR A 108 -19.18 10.18 -31.91
N VAL A 109 -19.38 11.40 -31.41
CA VAL A 109 -18.45 12.08 -30.51
C VAL A 109 -19.06 12.13 -29.12
N LEU A 110 -18.31 11.67 -28.12
CA LEU A 110 -18.73 11.69 -26.72
C LEU A 110 -18.39 13.04 -26.08
N GLU A 111 -19.41 13.71 -25.57
CA GLU A 111 -19.30 14.91 -24.75
C GLU A 111 -19.21 14.50 -23.28
N LEU A 112 -18.06 14.75 -22.66
CA LEU A 112 -17.85 14.50 -21.24
C LEU A 112 -18.52 15.62 -20.42
N GLY A 113 -19.41 15.23 -19.51
CA GLY A 113 -20.03 16.19 -18.58
C GLY A 113 -19.05 16.76 -17.57
N ALA A 114 -19.43 17.87 -16.95
CA ALA A 114 -18.60 18.62 -16.03
C ALA A 114 -18.23 17.79 -14.79
N ALA A 115 -19.17 17.02 -14.23
CA ALA A 115 -18.87 16.20 -13.05
C ALA A 115 -17.87 15.10 -13.38
N THR A 116 -18.08 14.37 -14.48
CA THR A 116 -17.15 13.33 -14.96
C THR A 116 -15.77 13.91 -15.22
N THR A 117 -15.68 15.09 -15.82
CA THR A 117 -14.41 15.76 -16.10
C THR A 117 -13.65 16.13 -14.83
N VAL A 118 -14.33 16.74 -13.85
CA VAL A 118 -13.72 17.12 -12.56
C VAL A 118 -13.25 15.89 -11.79
N ILE A 119 -14.10 14.87 -11.68
CA ILE A 119 -13.75 13.61 -11.01
C ILE A 119 -12.60 12.91 -11.72
N GLY A 120 -12.57 12.92 -13.05
CA GLY A 120 -11.46 12.41 -13.85
C GLY A 120 -10.14 13.05 -13.42
N TYR A 121 -10.06 14.38 -13.40
CA TYR A 121 -8.84 15.08 -12.99
C TYR A 121 -8.42 14.77 -11.54
N LEU A 122 -9.37 14.70 -10.61
CA LEU A 122 -9.07 14.40 -9.22
C LEU A 122 -8.53 12.97 -9.04
N THR A 123 -8.98 12.01 -9.85
CA THR A 123 -8.65 10.59 -9.73
C THR A 123 -7.43 10.16 -10.54
N ILE A 124 -6.94 10.97 -11.49
CA ILE A 124 -5.72 10.65 -12.27
C ILE A 124 -4.51 10.38 -11.37
N LEU A 125 -4.24 11.26 -10.41
CA LEU A 125 -3.08 11.14 -9.53
C LEU A 125 -3.10 9.87 -8.65
N PRO A 126 -4.17 9.56 -7.90
CA PRO A 126 -4.23 8.32 -7.11
C PRO A 126 -4.22 7.07 -8.00
N THR A 127 -4.78 7.15 -9.20
CA THR A 127 -4.77 6.03 -10.17
C THR A 127 -3.37 5.75 -10.69
N LEU A 128 -2.59 6.78 -11.06
CA LEU A 128 -1.20 6.61 -11.50
C LEU A 128 -0.29 6.19 -10.34
N SER A 129 -0.49 6.79 -9.17
CA SER A 129 0.29 6.48 -7.97
C SER A 129 0.11 5.02 -7.54
N SER A 130 -1.13 4.53 -7.49
CA SER A 130 -1.40 3.12 -7.12
C SER A 130 -0.88 2.12 -8.16
N GLN A 131 -1.01 2.42 -9.46
CA GLN A 131 -0.42 1.58 -10.51
C GLN A 131 1.11 1.54 -10.42
N SER A 132 1.76 2.67 -10.13
CA SER A 132 3.22 2.71 -9.91
C SER A 132 3.65 1.79 -8.76
N ALA A 133 2.90 1.83 -7.64
CA ALA A 133 3.16 1.00 -6.48
C ALA A 133 2.93 -0.50 -6.77
N ARG A 134 1.94 -0.86 -7.60
CA ARG A 134 1.74 -2.24 -8.08
C ARG A 134 2.84 -2.69 -9.03
N LEU A 135 3.27 -1.85 -9.96
CA LEU A 135 4.36 -2.19 -10.88
C LEU A 135 5.65 -2.45 -10.10
N HIS A 136 5.94 -1.64 -9.07
CA HIS A 136 7.05 -1.87 -8.16
C HIS A 136 6.90 -3.16 -7.36
N ASP A 137 5.70 -3.52 -6.94
CA ASP A 137 5.44 -4.81 -6.27
C ASP A 137 5.67 -6.03 -7.19
N LEU A 138 5.50 -5.86 -8.50
CA LEU A 138 5.84 -6.84 -9.54
C LEU A 138 7.31 -6.80 -9.97
N GLY A 139 8.08 -5.80 -9.49
CA GLY A 139 9.47 -5.54 -9.88
C GLY A 139 9.69 -4.83 -11.20
N ARG A 140 8.61 -4.38 -11.83
CA ARG A 140 8.66 -3.61 -13.07
C ARG A 140 8.88 -2.13 -12.77
N SER A 141 9.51 -1.43 -13.70
CA SER A 141 9.69 0.02 -13.62
C SER A 141 8.38 0.77 -13.88
N ALA A 142 8.27 2.01 -13.38
CA ALA A 142 7.13 2.88 -13.66
C ALA A 142 6.98 3.29 -15.14
N TRP A 143 7.93 2.93 -16.01
CA TRP A 143 7.84 3.16 -17.46
C TRP A 143 6.67 2.45 -18.12
N TRP A 144 6.18 1.37 -17.51
CA TRP A 144 4.96 0.72 -17.96
C TRP A 144 3.72 1.62 -17.87
N LEU A 145 3.74 2.68 -17.05
CA LEU A 145 2.65 3.66 -17.00
C LEU A 145 2.46 4.44 -18.31
N LEU A 146 3.47 4.50 -19.18
CA LEU A 146 3.35 5.10 -20.52
C LEU A 146 2.28 4.41 -21.36
N LEU A 147 1.90 3.17 -21.03
CA LEU A 147 0.75 2.52 -21.65
C LEU A 147 -0.55 3.34 -21.47
N ASN A 148 -0.72 4.08 -20.36
CA ASN A 148 -1.89 4.95 -20.19
C ASN A 148 -2.03 6.04 -21.27
N ALA A 149 -0.96 6.35 -22.02
CA ALA A 149 -1.04 7.27 -23.16
C ALA A 149 -1.81 6.67 -24.35
N VAL A 150 -1.94 5.35 -24.41
CA VAL A 150 -2.79 4.65 -25.39
C VAL A 150 -4.17 4.43 -24.75
N PRO A 151 -5.20 5.20 -25.15
CA PRO A 151 -6.53 5.09 -24.55
C PRO A 151 -7.11 3.69 -24.79
N LEU A 152 -7.94 3.23 -23.86
CA LEU A 152 -8.53 1.89 -23.81
C LEU A 152 -7.51 0.76 -23.62
N PHE A 153 -6.68 0.46 -24.63
CA PHE A 153 -5.80 -0.70 -24.61
C PHE A 153 -4.76 -0.65 -23.49
N GLY A 154 -4.13 0.51 -23.29
CA GLY A 154 -3.11 0.64 -22.27
C GLY A 154 -3.68 0.61 -20.85
N GLN A 155 -4.86 1.22 -20.66
CA GLN A 155 -5.57 1.19 -19.38
C GLN A 155 -5.99 -0.25 -19.03
N LEU A 156 -6.55 -1.00 -20.00
CA LEU A 156 -6.94 -2.39 -19.80
C LEU A 156 -5.72 -3.30 -19.54
N ALA A 157 -4.63 -3.11 -20.28
CA ALA A 157 -3.41 -3.88 -20.09
C ALA A 157 -2.82 -3.65 -18.68
N LEU A 158 -2.73 -2.39 -18.24
CA LEU A 158 -2.24 -2.05 -16.90
C LEU A 158 -3.17 -2.51 -15.80
N LEU A 159 -4.49 -2.40 -15.97
CA LEU A 159 -5.47 -2.94 -15.04
C LEU A 159 -5.32 -4.47 -14.93
N GLY A 160 -5.09 -5.15 -16.06
CA GLY A 160 -4.84 -6.58 -16.11
C GLY A 160 -3.59 -6.99 -15.33
N ILE A 161 -2.47 -6.34 -15.64
CA ILE A 161 -1.17 -6.59 -15.01
C ILE A 161 -1.22 -6.26 -13.51
N CYS A 162 -1.66 -5.06 -13.14
CA CYS A 162 -1.66 -4.59 -11.76
C CYS A 162 -2.73 -5.30 -10.91
N GLY A 163 -3.86 -5.64 -11.53
CA GLY A 163 -5.05 -6.18 -10.87
C GLY A 163 -5.03 -7.69 -10.66
N PHE A 164 -4.48 -8.48 -11.59
CA PHE A 164 -4.57 -9.94 -11.52
C PHE A 164 -3.25 -10.65 -11.23
N VAL A 165 -2.10 -10.04 -11.54
CA VAL A 165 -0.79 -10.67 -11.32
C VAL A 165 -0.41 -10.61 -9.82
N PRO A 166 0.00 -11.73 -9.21
CA PRO A 166 0.48 -11.74 -7.83
C PRO A 166 1.79 -10.97 -7.69
N GLY A 167 1.95 -10.29 -6.54
CA GLY A 167 3.19 -9.61 -6.16
C GLY A 167 4.35 -10.58 -5.90
N GLN A 168 5.58 -10.07 -5.91
CA GLN A 168 6.74 -10.88 -5.54
C GLN A 168 6.74 -11.17 -4.02
N PRO A 169 6.86 -12.44 -3.58
CA PRO A 169 6.86 -12.77 -2.16
C PRO A 169 8.17 -12.39 -1.44
N VAL A 170 9.22 -12.09 -2.21
CA VAL A 170 10.56 -11.72 -1.70
C VAL A 170 10.70 -10.19 -1.70
N ALA A 171 11.64 -9.70 -0.87
CA ALA A 171 12.08 -8.31 -0.94
C ALA A 171 12.65 -8.00 -2.34
N ASN A 172 12.31 -6.83 -2.87
CA ASN A 172 12.79 -6.35 -4.15
C ASN A 172 13.50 -5.00 -3.95
N ARG A 173 14.13 -4.44 -5.00
CA ARG A 173 14.74 -3.10 -5.02
C ARG A 173 13.82 -1.97 -4.54
N TYR A 174 12.51 -2.20 -4.57
CA TYR A 174 11.48 -1.25 -4.14
C TYR A 174 11.02 -1.43 -2.68
N GLY A 175 11.59 -2.40 -1.95
CA GLY A 175 11.32 -2.64 -0.54
C GLY A 175 10.81 -4.04 -0.18
N PRO A 176 10.58 -4.29 1.12
CA PRO A 176 10.09 -5.56 1.64
C PRO A 176 8.66 -5.86 1.17
N PRO A 177 8.25 -7.14 1.15
CA PRO A 177 6.89 -7.53 0.77
C PRO A 177 5.83 -6.92 1.69
N THR A 178 4.68 -6.59 1.11
CA THR A 178 3.58 -5.91 1.81
C THR A 178 2.81 -6.84 2.77
N THR A 179 2.78 -8.15 2.48
CA THR A 179 2.13 -9.17 3.30
C THR A 179 3.08 -10.34 3.58
N GLY A 180 3.27 -10.66 4.87
CA GLY A 180 4.02 -11.82 5.36
C GLY A 180 5.35 -11.44 6.04
N PRO A 181 5.89 -12.29 6.94
CA PRO A 181 7.26 -12.11 7.41
C PRO A 181 8.12 -12.10 6.16
N ALA A 182 8.89 -11.03 5.96
CA ALA A 182 9.88 -11.00 4.90
C ALA A 182 10.67 -12.30 5.04
N VAL A 183 10.45 -13.26 4.14
CA VAL A 183 11.38 -14.38 4.03
C VAL A 183 12.63 -13.65 3.62
N ALA A 184 13.53 -13.47 4.59
CA ALA A 184 14.77 -12.79 4.38
C ALA A 184 15.49 -13.61 3.32
N GLY A 185 15.33 -13.22 2.06
CA GLY A 185 16.37 -13.43 1.08
C GLY A 185 17.66 -12.93 1.72
N PRO A 186 18.80 -13.58 1.43
CA PRO A 186 20.07 -13.28 2.10
C PRO A 186 20.22 -11.78 2.24
N ALA A 187 20.37 -11.31 3.50
CA ALA A 187 20.35 -9.89 3.83
C ALA A 187 21.34 -9.17 2.91
N VAL A 188 20.82 -8.44 1.92
CA VAL A 188 21.66 -7.64 1.04
C VAL A 188 22.18 -6.52 1.93
N ALA A 189 23.46 -6.59 2.29
CA ALA A 189 24.08 -5.56 3.09
C ALA A 189 23.96 -4.20 2.37
N PRO A 190 23.79 -3.09 3.10
CA PRO A 190 23.53 -1.77 2.50
C PRO A 190 24.65 -1.27 1.58
N ASP A 191 25.83 -1.90 1.61
CA ASP A 191 27.01 -1.63 0.80
C ASP A 191 27.23 -2.65 -0.35
N GLN A 192 26.36 -3.65 -0.50
CA GLN A 192 26.47 -4.60 -1.62
C GLN A 192 26.17 -3.87 -2.94
N PRO A 193 27.06 -3.93 -3.95
CA PRO A 193 26.76 -3.49 -5.29
C PRO A 193 25.45 -4.13 -5.75
N TRP A 194 24.57 -3.35 -6.37
CA TRP A 194 23.29 -3.86 -6.85
C TRP A 194 23.54 -5.07 -7.78
N VAL A 195 23.09 -6.25 -7.33
CA VAL A 195 23.08 -7.47 -8.15
C VAL A 195 21.65 -7.69 -8.63
N PRO A 196 21.38 -7.64 -9.95
CA PRO A 196 20.06 -7.93 -10.48
C PRO A 196 19.57 -9.30 -10.02
N GLY A 197 18.31 -9.39 -9.59
CA GLY A 197 17.70 -10.67 -9.26
C GLY A 197 17.61 -11.59 -10.49
N PRO A 198 17.31 -12.89 -10.34
CA PRO A 198 17.26 -13.83 -11.47
C PRO A 198 16.33 -13.41 -12.62
N ALA A 199 15.31 -12.59 -12.34
CA ALA A 199 14.40 -12.02 -13.35
C ALA A 199 14.95 -10.75 -14.04
N ASP A 200 15.90 -10.07 -13.41
CA ASP A 200 16.56 -8.86 -13.91
C ASP A 200 17.95 -9.16 -14.50
N ARG A 201 18.48 -10.36 -14.27
CA ARG A 201 19.70 -10.86 -14.89
C ARG A 201 19.39 -11.03 -16.38
N ALA A 202 20.20 -10.43 -17.24
CA ALA A 202 20.20 -10.83 -18.65
C ALA A 202 20.35 -12.37 -18.67
N PRO A 203 19.61 -13.10 -19.52
CA PRO A 203 19.87 -14.52 -19.71
C PRO A 203 21.37 -14.71 -19.84
N ASP A 204 21.96 -15.66 -19.12
CA ASP A 204 23.39 -15.95 -19.23
C ASP A 204 23.61 -16.47 -20.66
N TYR A 205 23.78 -15.54 -21.61
CA TYR A 205 24.09 -15.88 -22.97
C TYR A 205 25.49 -16.49 -22.92
N PRO A 206 25.72 -17.64 -23.57
CA PRO A 206 27.07 -18.12 -23.76
C PRO A 206 27.89 -16.98 -24.41
N PRO A 207 29.19 -16.86 -24.09
CA PRO A 207 30.05 -15.87 -24.73
C PRO A 207 29.85 -16.00 -26.24
N SER A 208 29.29 -14.97 -26.83
CA SER A 208 28.92 -14.97 -28.23
C SER A 208 30.20 -15.15 -29.04
N ASP A 209 30.32 -16.30 -29.67
CA ASP A 209 31.48 -16.88 -30.34
C ASP A 209 31.70 -16.30 -31.75
N TRP A 210 31.25 -15.07 -32.01
CA TRP A 210 31.32 -14.39 -33.31
C TRP A 210 32.71 -13.85 -33.67
N ARG A 211 33.79 -14.56 -33.31
CA ARG A 211 35.11 -14.26 -33.87
C ARG A 211 35.32 -14.93 -35.22
#